data_AF-A0A7V4KHK0-F1
#
_entry.id   AF-A0A7V4KHK0-F1
#
_cell.length_a   1.000
_cell.length_b   1.000
_cell.length_c   1.000
_cell.angle_alpha   90.00
_cell.angle_beta   90.00
_cell.angle_gamma   90.00
#
_symmetry.space_group_name_H-M   'P 1'
#
loop_
_entity.id
_entity.type
_entity.pdbx_description
1 polymer ?
#
loop_
_entity_poly.entity_id
_entity_poly.type
_entity_poly.pdbx_seq_one_letter_code
_entity_poly.pdbx_strand_id
1 'polypeptide(L)'
;MKKFFTTLLTIFLSFNSDTFCAFIEQNFSVRANGLAGSCVGLADDVGCISYNPAGLRQVLVKSISLSYFKPYLGIPDLDFNSVNFTYSHPFQNIGVFGISYNYFDILTVYKENILSLTYSNKLNDFIESLTTEVYSGITLKILGHTYDWDEETKQIAQHLSDPVITKGSSAAAFTLDIGSIIRLGKIVYLGISLINLLPANVGIYYEDIVPVVSRIGISFRKNLDSSVIKKLNLNYDISYRGQEWGEFKDKFNLHSSAEVYIYDKFVLRTGVNFDYFSLGFSYFKELPKNLRLEFLYNFSLPFRITDNYGSHNVSIVYSFGKPIVDKKKEVIEEKIKVKEELLKEIFQEEEKEEKQEKQQPIEQPKQEQQQEIEQESLQPSTTEQQQIPIKIEEKKEIKGKKEKKEIKEDELEKDIIEKLLQLEEKQ
;
A
#
# COMPACT_ATOMS: atom_id res chain seq x y z
N MET A 1 15.81 26.57 55.30
CA MET A 1 15.56 26.67 53.85
C MET A 1 16.60 25.92 53.00
N LYS A 2 17.91 26.11 53.17
CA LYS A 2 18.93 25.36 52.39
C LYS A 2 18.80 23.82 52.49
N LYS A 3 18.53 23.28 53.68
CA LYS A 3 18.36 21.81 53.87
C LYS A 3 17.10 21.24 53.16
N PHE A 4 16.02 22.02 53.05
CA PHE A 4 14.78 21.59 52.38
C PHE A 4 14.95 21.55 50.85
N PHE A 5 15.73 22.50 50.31
CA PHE A 5 16.03 22.57 48.88
C PHE A 5 16.99 21.45 48.45
N THR A 6 17.96 21.07 49.29
CA THR A 6 18.82 19.90 49.03
C THR A 6 18.04 18.59 49.10
N THR A 7 17.10 18.41 50.04
CA THR A 7 16.30 17.18 50.10
C THR A 7 15.34 17.04 48.92
N LEU A 8 14.76 18.15 48.43
CA LEU A 8 13.91 18.15 47.23
C LEU A 8 14.73 17.83 45.95
N LEU A 9 15.96 18.32 45.87
CA LEU A 9 16.89 18.02 44.77
C LEU A 9 17.35 16.55 44.78
N THR A 10 17.56 15.93 45.94
CA THR A 10 17.92 14.51 46.05
C THR A 10 16.73 13.57 45.78
N ILE A 11 15.50 13.97 46.12
CA ILE A 11 14.27 13.25 45.73
C ILE A 11 14.03 13.36 44.20
N PHE A 12 14.35 14.50 43.59
CA PHE A 12 14.29 14.70 42.14
C PHE A 12 15.43 13.98 41.39
N LEU A 13 16.53 13.62 42.06
CA LEU A 13 17.62 12.78 41.52
C LEU A 13 17.40 11.28 41.75
N SER A 14 16.31 10.89 42.42
CA SER A 14 15.95 9.49 42.68
C SER A 14 14.86 8.96 41.74
N PHE A 15 14.60 9.63 40.62
CA PHE A 15 13.87 9.00 39.53
C PHE A 15 14.75 7.88 38.98
N ASN A 16 14.48 6.65 39.42
CA ASN A 16 14.78 5.46 38.64
C ASN A 16 14.06 5.66 37.31
N SER A 17 14.78 6.18 36.32
CA SER A 17 14.32 6.13 34.95
C SER A 17 14.57 4.71 34.50
N ASP A 18 13.54 3.88 34.56
CA ASP A 18 13.57 2.58 33.90
C ASP A 18 13.73 2.84 32.40
N THR A 19 14.93 2.58 31.88
CA THR A 19 15.25 2.81 30.47
C THR A 19 14.88 1.58 29.66
N PHE A 20 13.70 1.62 29.05
CA PHE A 20 13.19 0.61 28.11
C PHE A 20 13.87 0.75 26.73
N CYS A 21 15.07 0.17 26.60
CA CYS A 21 15.93 0.33 25.41
C CYS A 21 15.86 -0.86 24.44
N ALA A 22 15.25 -1.98 24.83
CA ALA A 22 15.17 -3.16 23.97
C ALA A 22 14.34 -2.88 22.70
N PHE A 23 14.76 -3.49 21.59
CA PHE A 23 14.09 -3.46 20.28
C PHE A 23 13.85 -2.04 19.76
N ILE A 24 14.88 -1.17 19.82
CA ILE A 24 14.86 0.15 19.18
C ILE A 24 14.78 0.03 17.67
N GLU A 25 15.56 -0.89 17.08
CA GLU A 25 15.49 -1.16 15.64
C GLU A 25 14.36 -2.16 15.38
N GLN A 26 13.33 -1.70 14.68
CA GLN A 26 12.15 -2.53 14.35
C GLN A 26 11.97 -2.69 12.84
N ASN A 27 12.72 -1.94 12.03
CA ASN A 27 12.57 -1.97 10.58
C ASN A 27 13.73 -2.69 9.90
N PHE A 28 13.49 -3.97 9.63
CA PHE A 28 14.50 -4.85 9.03
C PHE A 28 14.43 -4.89 7.49
N SER A 29 13.48 -4.17 6.87
CA SER A 29 13.33 -4.14 5.42
C SER A 29 14.32 -3.17 4.76
N VAL A 30 15.15 -3.67 3.85
CA VAL A 30 16.05 -2.83 3.02
C VAL A 30 15.28 -1.76 2.27
N ARG A 31 14.13 -2.13 1.68
CA ARG A 31 13.30 -1.19 0.93
C ARG A 31 12.81 -0.06 1.83
N ALA A 32 12.32 -0.41 3.02
CA ALA A 32 11.80 0.57 3.95
C ALA A 32 12.90 1.47 4.53
N ASN A 33 14.08 0.91 4.81
CA ASN A 33 15.24 1.70 5.21
C ASN A 33 15.69 2.64 4.08
N GLY A 34 15.65 2.17 2.83
CA GLY A 34 15.82 2.97 1.59
C GLY A 34 14.92 4.19 1.49
N LEU A 35 13.74 4.12 2.10
CA LEU A 35 12.71 5.18 2.14
C LEU A 35 12.70 5.91 3.49
N ALA A 36 13.78 5.82 4.27
CA ALA A 36 13.91 6.38 5.61
C ALA A 36 12.74 6.04 6.55
N GLY A 37 12.16 4.85 6.38
CA GLY A 37 11.02 4.36 7.13
C GLY A 37 9.66 4.80 6.60
N SER A 38 9.53 5.74 5.65
CA SER A 38 8.22 6.20 5.16
C SER A 38 7.58 5.18 4.21
N CYS A 39 6.86 4.23 4.79
CA CYS A 39 6.34 3.04 4.11
C CYS A 39 4.96 2.60 4.61
N VAL A 40 4.38 3.22 5.64
CA VAL A 40 3.14 2.75 6.28
C VAL A 40 1.97 2.75 5.30
N GLY A 41 1.83 3.80 4.47
CA GLY A 41 0.83 3.83 3.39
C GLY A 41 1.26 3.10 2.11
N LEU A 42 2.56 2.84 1.93
CA LEU A 42 3.12 2.19 0.73
C LEU A 42 3.04 0.67 0.81
N ALA A 43 3.31 0.11 1.98
CA ALA A 43 3.35 -1.31 2.35
C ALA A 43 2.80 -2.28 1.28
N ASP A 44 3.60 -2.60 0.26
CA ASP A 44 3.19 -3.43 -0.88
C ASP A 44 4.26 -4.48 -1.27
N ASP A 45 5.21 -4.75 -0.37
CA ASP A 45 6.22 -5.80 -0.49
C ASP A 45 6.22 -6.72 0.73
N VAL A 46 6.93 -7.85 0.62
CA VAL A 46 7.02 -8.87 1.67
C VAL A 46 7.58 -8.32 3.00
N GLY A 47 8.42 -7.27 2.97
CA GLY A 47 8.98 -6.65 4.18
C GLY A 47 7.96 -5.89 5.02
N CYS A 48 6.75 -5.65 4.53
CA CYS A 48 5.69 -4.92 5.25
C CYS A 48 5.28 -5.55 6.59
N ILE A 49 5.58 -6.83 6.80
CA ILE A 49 5.40 -7.51 8.09
C ILE A 49 6.03 -6.73 9.26
N SER A 50 7.12 -6.01 9.02
CA SER A 50 7.83 -5.24 10.05
C SER A 50 7.26 -3.84 10.35
N TYR A 51 6.44 -3.27 9.45
CA TYR A 51 6.05 -1.85 9.56
C TYR A 51 4.58 -1.53 9.30
N ASN A 52 3.85 -2.36 8.55
CA ASN A 52 2.40 -2.33 8.45
C ASN A 52 1.87 -3.67 7.93
N PRO A 53 1.33 -4.55 8.80
CA PRO A 53 0.90 -5.89 8.39
C PRO A 53 -0.25 -5.89 7.38
N ALA A 54 -1.06 -4.83 7.29
CA ALA A 54 -2.11 -4.71 6.28
C ALA A 54 -1.57 -4.68 4.85
N GLY A 55 -0.31 -4.30 4.68
CA GLY A 55 0.33 -4.29 3.38
C GLY A 55 0.44 -5.67 2.74
N LEU A 56 0.48 -6.72 3.55
CA LEU A 56 0.80 -8.07 3.09
C LEU A 56 -0.26 -8.61 2.12
N ARG A 57 -1.53 -8.16 2.23
CA ARG A 57 -2.59 -8.51 1.27
C ARG A 57 -2.30 -8.04 -0.17
N GLN A 58 -1.45 -7.05 -0.36
CA GLN A 58 -1.03 -6.55 -1.67
C GLN A 58 0.09 -7.42 -2.30
N VAL A 59 0.70 -8.32 -1.54
CA VAL A 59 1.74 -9.24 -2.04
C VAL A 59 1.06 -10.47 -2.66
N LEU A 60 0.76 -10.37 -3.95
CA LEU A 60 -0.07 -11.36 -4.67
C LEU A 60 0.70 -12.63 -5.11
N VAL A 61 2.02 -12.68 -4.94
CA VAL A 61 2.87 -13.83 -5.28
C VAL A 61 3.63 -14.31 -4.05
N LYS A 62 3.97 -15.60 -4.00
CA LYS A 62 4.84 -16.12 -2.94
C LYS A 62 6.17 -15.41 -3.01
N SER A 63 6.66 -14.90 -1.89
CA SER A 63 7.89 -14.11 -1.87
C SER A 63 8.73 -14.48 -0.66
N ILE A 64 10.03 -14.66 -0.87
CA ILE A 64 11.04 -14.84 0.19
C ILE A 64 11.95 -13.62 0.14
N SER A 65 12.28 -13.04 1.29
CA SER A 65 13.30 -12.00 1.44
C SER A 65 14.35 -12.48 2.44
N LEU A 66 15.61 -12.27 2.07
CA LEU A 66 16.77 -12.48 2.94
C LEU A 66 17.55 -11.17 2.96
N SER A 67 17.79 -10.62 4.14
CA SER A 67 18.42 -9.32 4.31
C SER A 67 19.54 -9.38 5.35
N TYR A 68 20.61 -8.63 5.10
CA TYR A 68 21.70 -8.42 6.05
C TYR A 68 21.95 -6.92 6.19
N PHE A 69 21.95 -6.47 7.44
CA PHE A 69 22.13 -5.07 7.80
C PHE A 69 23.35 -4.90 8.70
N LYS A 70 24.18 -3.93 8.34
CA LYS A 70 25.35 -3.49 9.08
C LYS A 70 25.14 -2.02 9.52
N PRO A 71 24.59 -1.79 10.71
CA PRO A 71 24.46 -0.44 11.26
C PRO A 71 25.83 0.17 11.58
N TYR A 72 25.98 1.47 11.33
CA TYR A 72 27.08 2.29 11.82
C TYR A 72 28.48 1.71 11.59
N LEU A 73 28.73 1.23 10.38
CA LEU A 73 29.99 0.57 10.04
C LEU A 73 31.18 1.50 10.31
N GLY A 74 32.21 0.98 10.97
CA GLY A 74 33.48 1.70 11.16
C GLY A 74 33.63 2.44 12.48
N ILE A 75 32.62 2.39 13.38
CA ILE A 75 32.82 2.83 14.77
C ILE A 75 33.81 1.87 15.45
N PRO A 76 34.91 2.36 16.04
CA PRO A 76 35.85 1.52 16.78
C PRO A 76 35.16 0.78 17.93
N ASP A 77 35.54 -0.49 18.14
CA ASP A 77 35.09 -1.34 19.26
C ASP A 77 33.58 -1.58 19.35
N LEU A 78 32.82 -1.24 18.30
CA LEU A 78 31.39 -1.51 18.20
C LEU A 78 31.10 -2.25 16.88
N ASP A 79 30.46 -3.40 16.99
CA ASP A 79 30.05 -4.18 15.84
C ASP A 79 28.58 -4.56 15.94
N PHE A 80 27.77 -3.93 15.09
CA PHE A 80 26.34 -4.19 14.99
C PHE A 80 26.07 -5.08 13.78
N ASN A 81 25.22 -6.09 13.96
CA ASN A 81 24.81 -6.98 12.88
C ASN A 81 23.32 -7.25 12.98
N SER A 82 22.65 -7.35 11.83
CA SER A 82 21.29 -7.86 11.79
C SER A 82 21.04 -8.71 10.55
N VAL A 83 20.28 -9.78 10.74
CA VAL A 83 19.81 -10.67 9.67
C VAL A 83 18.30 -10.73 9.75
N ASN A 84 17.66 -10.67 8.59
CA ASN A 84 16.23 -10.83 8.46
C ASN A 84 15.89 -11.88 7.40
N PHE A 85 14.96 -12.75 7.75
CA PHE A 85 14.27 -13.66 6.84
C PHE A 85 12.80 -13.33 6.86
N THR A 86 12.18 -13.26 5.69
CA THR A 86 10.72 -13.08 5.59
C THR A 86 10.17 -13.92 4.46
N TYR A 87 9.02 -14.55 4.68
CA TYR A 87 8.29 -15.29 3.67
C TYR A 87 6.81 -14.90 3.68
N SER A 88 6.22 -14.74 2.50
CA SER A 88 4.79 -14.54 2.31
C SER A 88 4.20 -15.63 1.43
N HIS A 89 2.99 -16.05 1.79
CA HIS A 89 2.19 -17.02 1.05
C HIS A 89 0.76 -16.50 0.87
N PRO A 90 0.42 -16.03 -0.34
CA PRO A 90 -0.95 -15.68 -0.67
C PRO A 90 -1.79 -16.93 -0.93
N PHE A 91 -2.95 -17.01 -0.29
CA PHE A 91 -3.97 -18.03 -0.53
C PHE A 91 -5.19 -17.40 -1.19
N GLN A 92 -5.66 -18.03 -2.26
CA GLN A 92 -6.86 -17.61 -2.98
C GLN A 92 -8.06 -17.57 -2.02
N ASN A 93 -8.79 -16.45 -1.99
CA ASN A 93 -10.01 -16.22 -1.18
C ASN A 93 -9.85 -16.28 0.35
N ILE A 94 -8.66 -16.58 0.88
CA ILE A 94 -8.43 -16.67 2.34
C ILE A 94 -7.65 -15.46 2.84
N GLY A 95 -6.73 -14.91 2.04
CA GLY A 95 -5.85 -13.81 2.44
C GLY A 95 -4.38 -14.20 2.28
N VAL A 96 -3.49 -13.45 2.94
CA VAL A 96 -2.04 -13.67 2.83
C VAL A 96 -1.47 -13.91 4.21
N PHE A 97 -0.76 -15.03 4.33
CA PHE A 97 0.01 -15.36 5.53
C PHE A 97 1.47 -14.99 5.32
N GLY A 98 2.15 -14.61 6.40
CA GLY A 98 3.56 -14.32 6.37
C GLY A 98 4.26 -14.75 7.64
N ILE A 99 5.52 -15.11 7.52
CA ILE A 99 6.41 -15.40 8.64
C ILE A 99 7.67 -14.57 8.50
N SER A 100 8.16 -14.01 9.60
CA SER A 100 9.43 -13.28 9.66
C SER A 100 10.26 -13.75 10.83
N TYR A 101 11.57 -13.83 10.63
CA TYR A 101 12.55 -14.00 11.69
C TYR A 101 13.59 -12.90 11.57
N ASN A 102 13.78 -12.14 12.65
CA ASN A 102 14.78 -11.10 12.76
C ASN A 102 15.76 -11.47 13.85
N TYR A 103 17.03 -11.26 13.59
CA TYR A 103 18.12 -11.42 14.53
C TYR A 103 18.96 -10.14 14.50
N PHE A 104 19.33 -9.64 15.67
CA PHE A 104 20.22 -8.49 15.84
C PHE A 104 21.23 -8.83 16.92
N ASP A 105 22.49 -8.43 16.73
CA ASP A 105 23.51 -8.58 17.75
C ASP A 105 24.49 -7.40 17.80
N ILE A 106 25.07 -7.23 18.98
CA ILE A 106 26.14 -6.27 19.28
C ILE A 106 27.30 -7.04 19.90
N LEU A 107 28.44 -7.05 19.20
CA LEU A 107 29.69 -7.68 19.66
C LEU A 107 29.51 -9.12 20.15
N THR A 108 28.47 -9.84 19.70
CA THR A 108 28.03 -11.15 20.22
C THR A 108 27.62 -11.20 21.71
N VAL A 109 27.76 -10.10 22.45
CA VAL A 109 27.42 -9.98 23.88
C VAL A 109 25.94 -9.72 24.09
N TYR A 110 25.31 -8.93 23.22
CA TYR A 110 23.87 -8.68 23.25
C TYR A 110 23.22 -9.21 21.98
N LYS A 111 22.10 -9.91 22.13
CA LYS A 111 21.36 -10.52 21.03
C LYS A 111 19.87 -10.24 21.21
N GLU A 112 19.19 -9.89 20.12
CA GLU A 112 17.74 -9.77 20.04
C GLU A 112 17.21 -10.66 18.92
N ASN A 113 16.06 -11.27 19.15
CA ASN A 113 15.36 -12.05 18.15
C ASN A 113 13.86 -11.74 18.14
N ILE A 114 13.29 -11.64 16.94
CA ILE A 114 11.86 -11.45 16.74
C ILE A 114 11.36 -12.52 15.78
N LEU A 115 10.46 -13.38 16.26
CA LEU A 115 9.66 -14.26 15.41
C LEU A 115 8.28 -13.63 15.21
N SER A 116 7.82 -13.54 13.97
CA SER A 116 6.53 -12.93 13.63
C SER A 116 5.69 -13.84 12.75
N LEU A 117 4.42 -14.00 13.09
CA LEU A 117 3.41 -14.63 12.24
C LEU A 117 2.36 -13.59 11.88
N THR A 118 2.16 -13.35 10.59
CA THR A 118 1.29 -12.30 10.07
C THR A 118 0.17 -12.88 9.24
N TYR A 119 -1.02 -12.31 9.38
CA TYR A 119 -2.13 -12.53 8.48
C TYR A 119 -2.69 -11.18 8.01
N SER A 120 -3.02 -11.08 6.73
CA SER A 120 -3.62 -9.89 6.15
C SER A 120 -4.70 -10.23 5.14
N ASN A 121 -5.76 -9.41 5.15
CA ASN A 121 -6.85 -9.53 4.20
C ASN A 121 -7.44 -8.18 3.80
N LYS A 122 -8.34 -8.19 2.82
CA LYS A 122 -9.11 -7.04 2.37
C LYS A 122 -10.46 -7.07 3.07
N LEU A 123 -10.77 -6.03 3.83
CA LEU A 123 -11.97 -5.97 4.66
C LEU A 123 -13.26 -5.93 3.82
N ASN A 124 -13.20 -5.40 2.60
CA ASN A 124 -14.30 -5.43 1.63
C ASN A 124 -14.78 -6.84 1.30
N ASP A 125 -13.94 -7.86 1.48
CA ASP A 125 -14.31 -9.25 1.21
C ASP A 125 -15.30 -9.77 2.28
N PHE A 126 -15.37 -9.11 3.44
CA PHE A 126 -16.27 -9.44 4.56
C PHE A 126 -17.38 -8.42 4.77
N ILE A 127 -17.16 -7.15 4.42
CA ILE A 127 -18.09 -6.05 4.62
C ILE A 127 -18.43 -5.43 3.27
N GLU A 128 -19.53 -5.87 2.66
CA GLU A 128 -19.94 -5.46 1.31
C GLU A 128 -20.32 -3.98 1.21
N SER A 129 -20.72 -3.35 2.32
CA SER A 129 -21.07 -1.91 2.36
C SER A 129 -19.85 -0.98 2.20
N LEU A 130 -18.63 -1.50 2.32
CA LEU A 130 -17.41 -0.71 2.11
C LEU A 130 -17.15 -0.53 0.62
N THR A 131 -17.41 0.67 0.11
CA THR A 131 -17.12 1.06 -1.28
C THR A 131 -15.63 1.34 -1.53
N THR A 132 -14.88 1.66 -0.48
CA THR A 132 -13.45 2.00 -0.54
C THR A 132 -12.61 0.78 -0.20
N GLU A 133 -11.53 0.50 -0.94
CA GLU A 133 -10.67 -0.66 -0.62
C GLU A 133 -9.94 -0.44 0.71
N VAL A 134 -10.19 -1.32 1.68
CA VAL A 134 -9.56 -1.31 3.00
C VAL A 134 -8.82 -2.63 3.19
N TYR A 135 -7.52 -2.55 3.40
CA TYR A 135 -6.68 -3.68 3.80
C TYR A 135 -6.47 -3.65 5.30
N SER A 136 -6.43 -4.80 5.93
CA SER A 136 -6.18 -4.95 7.35
C SER A 136 -5.22 -6.11 7.58
N GLY A 137 -4.43 -6.03 8.65
CA GLY A 137 -3.50 -7.09 9.00
C GLY A 137 -3.19 -7.10 10.48
N ILE A 138 -2.77 -8.28 10.94
CA ILE A 138 -2.40 -8.56 12.32
C ILE A 138 -1.14 -9.41 12.34
N THR A 139 -0.25 -9.13 13.28
CA THR A 139 0.98 -9.89 13.48
C THR A 139 1.10 -10.28 14.94
N LEU A 140 1.28 -11.57 15.21
CA LEU A 140 1.70 -12.08 16.51
C LEU A 140 3.23 -12.13 16.53
N LYS A 141 3.87 -11.58 17.56
CA LYS A 141 5.32 -11.57 17.72
C LYS A 141 5.77 -12.24 19.00
N ILE A 142 6.91 -12.90 18.93
CA ILE A 142 7.71 -13.34 20.07
C ILE A 142 9.00 -12.52 20.04
N LEU A 143 9.21 -11.72 21.08
CA LEU A 143 10.39 -10.91 21.29
C LEU A 143 11.28 -11.65 22.29
N GLY A 144 12.55 -11.84 21.98
CA GLY A 144 13.51 -12.41 22.92
C GLY A 144 14.82 -11.65 22.89
N HIS A 145 15.46 -11.49 24.04
CA HIS A 145 16.83 -11.00 24.11
C HIS A 145 17.72 -11.95 24.90
N THR A 146 19.03 -11.86 24.69
CA THR A 146 20.03 -12.64 25.41
C THR A 146 21.29 -11.80 25.63
N TYR A 147 21.87 -11.94 26.81
CA TYR A 147 23.21 -11.46 27.14
C TYR A 147 24.16 -12.65 27.24
N ASP A 148 25.33 -12.53 26.63
CA ASP A 148 26.39 -13.53 26.66
C ASP A 148 27.55 -13.01 27.51
N TRP A 149 27.42 -13.16 28.83
CA TRP A 149 28.44 -12.72 29.79
C TRP A 149 29.66 -13.64 29.74
N ASP A 150 30.85 -13.05 29.75
CA ASP A 150 32.09 -13.80 29.90
C ASP A 150 32.21 -14.46 31.29
N GLU A 151 33.13 -15.41 31.40
CA GLU A 151 33.29 -16.23 32.61
C GLU A 151 33.79 -15.41 33.81
N GLU A 152 34.63 -14.40 33.59
CA GLU A 152 35.15 -13.53 34.66
C GLU A 152 34.01 -12.68 35.23
N THR A 153 33.20 -12.07 34.37
CA THR A 153 32.01 -11.30 34.76
C THR A 153 31.03 -12.17 35.57
N LYS A 154 30.78 -13.42 35.14
CA LYS A 154 29.92 -14.36 35.88
C LYS A 154 30.48 -14.68 37.28
N GLN A 155 31.78 -14.91 37.40
CA GLN A 155 32.43 -15.21 38.68
C GLN A 155 32.37 -14.02 39.64
N ILE A 156 32.66 -12.81 39.14
CA ILE A 156 32.55 -11.58 39.94
C ILE A 156 31.11 -11.37 40.40
N ALA A 157 30.13 -11.53 39.52
CA ALA A 157 28.71 -11.40 39.87
C ALA A 157 28.28 -12.42 40.92
N GLN A 158 28.76 -13.67 40.84
CA GLN A 158 28.50 -14.70 41.86
C GLN A 158 29.12 -14.32 43.21
N HIS A 159 30.37 -13.86 43.23
CA HIS A 159 31.05 -13.43 44.45
C HIS A 159 30.35 -12.23 45.10
N LEU A 160 29.87 -11.28 44.30
CA LEU A 160 29.15 -10.09 44.77
C LEU A 160 27.65 -10.33 45.01
N SER A 161 27.13 -11.52 44.69
CA SER A 161 25.70 -11.83 44.70
C SER A 161 24.85 -10.85 43.89
N ASP A 162 25.37 -10.40 42.74
CA ASP A 162 24.67 -9.46 41.84
C ASP A 162 23.48 -10.16 41.17
N PRO A 163 22.23 -9.75 41.47
CA PRO A 163 21.06 -10.43 40.97
C PRO A 163 20.75 -10.16 39.49
N VAL A 164 21.36 -9.14 38.85
CA VAL A 164 21.14 -8.82 37.43
C VAL A 164 21.73 -9.90 36.54
N ILE A 165 22.92 -10.40 36.89
CA ILE A 165 23.65 -11.42 36.12
C ILE A 165 23.31 -12.83 36.62
N THR A 166 23.10 -13.01 37.93
CA THR A 166 22.90 -14.35 38.52
C THR A 166 21.50 -14.94 38.33
N LYS A 167 20.47 -14.12 38.10
CA LYS A 167 19.10 -14.63 37.88
C LYS A 167 18.85 -15.22 36.50
N GLY A 168 19.66 -14.87 35.51
CA GLY A 168 19.50 -15.36 34.15
C GLY A 168 20.18 -14.44 33.15
N SER A 169 20.17 -14.86 31.89
CA SER A 169 20.79 -14.10 30.80
C SER A 169 19.88 -13.92 29.59
N SER A 170 18.63 -14.39 29.64
CA SER A 170 17.68 -14.29 28.54
C SER A 170 16.25 -14.12 29.05
N ALA A 171 15.44 -13.38 28.31
CA ALA A 171 14.01 -13.19 28.56
C ALA A 171 13.26 -13.13 27.23
N ALA A 172 11.99 -13.51 27.25
CA ALA A 172 11.12 -13.46 26.08
C ALA A 172 9.68 -13.09 26.44
N ALA A 173 9.01 -12.37 25.53
CA ALA A 173 7.65 -11.93 25.69
C ALA A 173 6.88 -11.95 24.35
N PHE A 174 5.56 -12.02 24.43
CA PHE A 174 4.70 -11.96 23.26
C PHE A 174 4.09 -10.57 23.09
N THR A 175 3.91 -10.15 21.85
CA THR A 175 3.16 -8.93 21.54
C THR A 175 2.41 -9.05 20.23
N LEU A 176 1.67 -8.00 19.87
CA LEU A 176 0.79 -7.97 18.72
C LEU A 176 0.93 -6.65 17.97
N ASP A 177 0.98 -6.72 16.64
CA ASP A 177 0.90 -5.56 15.77
C ASP A 177 -0.41 -5.59 14.99
N ILE A 178 -0.98 -4.41 14.76
CA ILE A 178 -2.12 -4.24 13.86
C ILE A 178 -1.85 -3.14 12.85
N GLY A 179 -2.47 -3.27 11.70
CA GLY A 179 -2.37 -2.27 10.65
C GLY A 179 -3.61 -2.23 9.79
N SER A 180 -3.82 -1.08 9.15
CA SER A 180 -4.82 -0.90 8.11
C SER A 180 -4.32 0.05 7.04
N ILE A 181 -4.78 -0.14 5.81
CA ILE A 181 -4.50 0.73 4.67
C ILE A 181 -5.80 0.97 3.91
N ILE A 182 -6.16 2.24 3.73
CA ILE A 182 -7.32 2.67 2.96
C ILE A 182 -6.81 3.23 1.64
N ARG A 183 -7.35 2.73 0.53
CA ARG A 183 -7.04 3.23 -0.81
C ARG A 183 -8.10 4.24 -1.25
N LEU A 184 -7.72 5.50 -1.34
CA LEU A 184 -8.56 6.60 -1.83
C LEU A 184 -8.33 6.82 -3.33
N GLY A 185 -9.30 6.43 -4.15
CA GLY A 185 -9.19 6.48 -5.60
C GLY A 185 -8.11 5.53 -6.13
N LYS A 186 -7.36 5.96 -7.16
CA LYS A 186 -6.35 5.11 -7.81
C LYS A 186 -4.93 5.30 -7.27
N ILE A 187 -4.64 6.48 -6.69
CA ILE A 187 -3.27 6.98 -6.45
C ILE A 187 -2.96 7.13 -4.96
N VAL A 188 -3.95 7.40 -4.10
CA VAL A 188 -3.70 7.77 -2.69
C VAL A 188 -3.96 6.59 -1.78
N TYR A 189 -3.01 6.32 -0.88
CA TYR A 189 -3.11 5.28 0.14
C TYR A 189 -2.83 5.90 1.50
N LEU A 190 -3.74 5.71 2.44
CA LEU A 190 -3.61 6.13 3.83
C LEU A 190 -3.38 4.88 4.68
N GLY A 191 -2.29 4.83 5.43
CA GLY A 191 -1.96 3.73 6.31
C GLY A 191 -1.93 4.15 7.77
N ILE A 192 -2.35 3.24 8.65
CA ILE A 192 -2.12 3.30 10.09
C ILE A 192 -1.52 1.98 10.55
N SER A 193 -0.57 2.03 11.48
CA SER A 193 -0.03 0.84 12.13
C SER A 193 0.26 1.11 13.59
N LEU A 194 -0.09 0.14 14.44
CA LEU A 194 0.23 0.09 15.85
C LEU A 194 1.09 -1.16 16.07
N ILE A 195 2.32 -0.95 16.52
CA ILE A 195 3.34 -1.98 16.72
C ILE A 195 3.58 -2.15 18.22
N ASN A 196 3.75 -3.39 18.67
CA ASN A 196 3.89 -3.79 20.06
C ASN A 196 2.69 -3.38 20.92
N LEU A 197 1.46 -3.55 20.41
CA LEU A 197 0.23 -3.10 21.04
C LEU A 197 0.01 -3.70 22.43
N LEU A 198 0.43 -4.96 22.64
CA LEU A 198 0.38 -5.61 23.94
C LEU A 198 1.70 -5.36 24.71
N PRO A 199 1.65 -4.96 25.99
CA PRO A 199 2.86 -4.80 26.79
C PRO A 199 3.68 -6.10 26.83
N ALA A 200 4.94 -6.01 26.41
CA ALA A 200 5.84 -7.15 26.34
C ALA A 200 7.05 -6.86 27.23
N ASN A 201 7.04 -7.40 28.44
CA ASN A 201 8.14 -7.26 29.38
C ASN A 201 9.23 -8.29 29.06
N VAL A 202 10.34 -7.82 28.52
CA VAL A 202 11.55 -8.59 28.20
C VAL A 202 12.63 -8.40 29.27
N GLY A 203 12.26 -7.99 30.48
CA GLY A 203 13.19 -7.81 31.59
C GLY A 203 13.70 -9.12 32.18
N ILE A 204 14.99 -9.19 32.52
CA ILE A 204 15.59 -10.35 33.23
C ILE A 204 15.42 -10.21 34.74
N TYR A 205 15.79 -9.05 35.29
CA TYR A 205 15.68 -8.74 36.72
C TYR A 205 14.76 -7.55 36.95
N TYR A 206 15.06 -6.42 36.31
CA TYR A 206 14.18 -5.27 36.24
C TYR A 206 13.21 -5.41 35.08
N GLU A 207 12.04 -4.80 35.22
CA GLU A 207 11.07 -4.73 34.14
C GLU A 207 11.65 -4.00 32.93
N ASP A 208 11.48 -4.57 31.74
CA ASP A 208 11.85 -3.94 30.46
C ASP A 208 10.68 -4.09 29.47
N ILE A 209 9.68 -3.20 29.53
CA ILE A 209 8.52 -3.22 28.62
C ILE A 209 8.93 -2.63 27.27
N VAL A 210 8.79 -3.43 26.21
CA VAL A 210 8.98 -2.95 24.84
C VAL A 210 7.91 -1.91 24.49
N PRO A 211 8.29 -0.66 24.12
CA PRO A 211 7.33 0.40 23.86
C PRO A 211 6.43 0.16 22.63
N VAL A 212 5.19 0.63 22.76
CA VAL A 212 4.24 0.74 21.64
C VAL A 212 4.74 1.78 20.65
N VAL A 213 4.68 1.48 19.35
CA VAL A 213 4.97 2.44 18.28
C VAL A 213 3.69 2.68 17.47
N SER A 214 3.26 3.93 17.40
CA SER A 214 2.11 4.36 16.59
C SER A 214 2.60 5.03 15.33
N ARG A 215 2.04 4.67 14.17
CA ARG A 215 2.45 5.22 12.87
C ARG A 215 1.25 5.52 12.00
N ILE A 216 1.32 6.66 11.32
CA ILE A 216 0.33 7.08 10.32
C ILE A 216 1.12 7.51 9.08
N GLY A 217 0.70 7.10 7.90
CA GLY A 217 1.38 7.47 6.67
C GLY A 217 0.45 7.66 5.49
N ILE A 218 0.89 8.47 4.54
CA ILE A 218 0.25 8.67 3.24
C ILE A 218 1.24 8.32 2.14
N SER A 219 0.74 7.63 1.11
CA SER A 219 1.52 7.27 -0.07
C SER A 219 0.74 7.67 -1.33
N PHE A 220 1.41 8.42 -2.20
CA PHE A 220 0.92 8.79 -3.53
C PHE A 220 1.63 7.92 -4.56
N ARG A 221 0.91 6.98 -5.17
CA ARG A 221 1.43 6.01 -6.14
C ARG A 221 0.92 6.32 -7.54
N LYS A 222 1.79 6.86 -8.39
CA LYS A 222 1.45 7.26 -9.75
C LYS A 222 2.23 6.45 -10.78
N ASN A 223 1.52 5.71 -11.62
CA ASN A 223 2.10 5.17 -12.84
C ASN A 223 2.21 6.30 -13.88
N LEU A 224 3.32 6.31 -14.61
CA LEU A 224 3.67 7.36 -15.57
C LEU A 224 3.82 6.72 -16.95
N ASP A 225 3.19 7.32 -17.95
CA ASP A 225 3.26 6.88 -19.36
C ASP A 225 4.56 7.33 -20.04
N SER A 226 5.69 7.24 -19.33
CA SER A 226 7.02 7.52 -19.88
C SER A 226 7.74 6.20 -20.20
N SER A 227 8.57 6.21 -21.24
CA SER A 227 9.42 5.07 -21.58
C SER A 227 10.51 4.84 -20.53
N VAL A 228 10.95 5.91 -19.86
CA VAL A 228 12.05 5.86 -18.89
C VAL A 228 11.53 5.74 -17.46
N ILE A 229 10.60 6.60 -17.05
CA ILE A 229 10.07 6.58 -15.68
C ILE A 229 8.69 5.93 -15.72
N LYS A 230 8.57 4.72 -15.14
CA LYS A 230 7.33 3.94 -15.18
C LYS A 230 6.40 4.21 -14.02
N LYS A 231 6.96 4.50 -12.84
CA LYS A 231 6.20 4.70 -11.61
C LYS A 231 6.96 5.63 -10.67
N LEU A 232 6.21 6.49 -10.00
CA LEU A 232 6.67 7.38 -8.94
C LEU A 232 5.80 7.16 -7.71
N ASN A 233 6.43 6.87 -6.57
CA ASN A 233 5.79 6.90 -5.27
C ASN A 233 6.38 8.03 -4.43
N LEU A 234 5.51 8.83 -3.81
CA LEU A 234 5.89 9.82 -2.79
C LEU A 234 5.22 9.43 -1.48
N ASN A 235 5.99 9.41 -0.39
CA ASN A 235 5.49 8.94 0.89
C ASN A 235 5.83 9.93 2.01
N TYR A 236 4.91 10.05 2.96
CA TYR A 236 5.09 10.82 4.18
C TYR A 236 4.50 10.05 5.34
N ASP A 237 5.29 9.83 6.40
CA ASP A 237 4.84 9.13 7.60
C ASP A 237 5.17 9.96 8.84
N ILE A 238 4.34 9.80 9.87
CA ILE A 238 4.58 10.25 11.23
C ILE A 238 4.67 9.01 12.11
N SER A 239 5.66 8.98 13.01
CA SER A 239 5.77 7.93 14.02
C SER A 239 5.93 8.51 15.42
N TYR A 240 5.37 7.78 16.40
CA TYR A 240 5.48 8.09 17.81
C TYR A 240 5.78 6.81 18.60
N ARG A 241 6.91 6.76 19.30
CA ARG A 241 7.31 5.65 20.19
C ARG A 241 6.99 6.03 21.64
N GLY A 242 6.06 5.29 22.25
CA GLY A 242 5.54 5.52 23.61
C GLY A 242 6.49 5.10 24.72
N GLN A 243 7.81 5.34 24.59
CA GLN A 243 8.77 5.02 25.64
C GLN A 243 8.66 6.03 26.79
N GLU A 244 9.04 5.63 28.00
CA GLU A 244 8.94 6.52 29.18
C GLU A 244 10.05 7.58 29.19
N TRP A 245 11.27 7.18 28.83
CA TRP A 245 12.45 8.03 28.78
C TRP A 245 12.51 8.93 27.53
N GLY A 246 13.37 9.95 27.57
CA GLY A 246 13.58 10.90 26.47
C GLY A 246 12.52 11.99 26.39
N GLU A 247 12.83 13.04 25.63
CA GLU A 247 11.91 14.15 25.37
C GLU A 247 10.97 13.82 24.20
N PHE A 248 9.97 14.66 23.95
CA PHE A 248 9.06 14.49 22.81
C PHE A 248 9.83 14.32 21.47
N LYS A 249 10.95 15.03 21.30
CA LYS A 249 11.81 14.94 20.10
C LYS A 249 12.51 13.59 19.91
N ASP A 250 12.58 12.77 20.95
CA ASP A 250 13.18 11.43 20.92
C ASP A 250 12.11 10.34 20.72
N LYS A 251 10.84 10.71 20.89
CA LYS A 251 9.66 9.84 20.73
C LYS A 251 8.99 10.04 19.38
N PHE A 252 9.05 11.26 18.85
CA PHE A 252 8.37 11.67 17.62
C PHE A 252 9.33 11.73 16.44
N ASN A 253 8.91 11.21 15.28
CA ASN A 253 9.66 11.32 14.04
C ASN A 253 8.74 11.59 12.83
N LEU A 254 9.27 12.34 11.88
CA LEU A 254 8.63 12.63 10.59
C LEU A 254 9.51 12.05 9.49
N HIS A 255 8.89 11.29 8.59
CA HIS A 255 9.56 10.61 7.50
C HIS A 255 9.02 11.12 6.16
N SER A 256 9.90 11.35 5.20
CA SER A 256 9.53 11.70 3.83
C SER A 256 10.41 10.93 2.84
N SER A 257 9.82 10.43 1.76
CA SER A 257 10.55 9.63 0.79
C SER A 257 9.99 9.70 -0.63
N ALA A 258 10.84 9.31 -1.58
CA ALA A 258 10.48 9.12 -2.97
C ALA A 258 11.05 7.80 -3.50
N GLU A 259 10.25 7.09 -4.30
CA GLU A 259 10.62 5.85 -5.00
C GLU A 259 10.31 6.01 -6.49
N VAL A 260 11.33 5.85 -7.34
CA VAL A 260 11.22 6.01 -8.79
C VAL A 260 11.58 4.71 -9.47
N TYR A 261 10.66 4.17 -10.25
CA TYR A 261 10.88 3.00 -11.10
C TYR A 261 11.35 3.46 -12.47
N ILE A 262 12.56 3.05 -12.83
CA ILE A 262 13.22 3.40 -14.09
C ILE A 262 13.26 2.15 -14.96
N TYR A 263 12.60 2.24 -16.11
CA TYR A 263 12.21 1.10 -16.93
C TYR A 263 11.48 0.05 -16.07
N ASP A 264 11.56 -1.22 -16.45
CA ASP A 264 10.98 -2.34 -15.68
C ASP A 264 12.04 -3.06 -14.82
N LYS A 265 13.23 -2.46 -14.68
CA LYS A 265 14.41 -3.14 -14.11
C LYS A 265 15.02 -2.45 -12.91
N PHE A 266 14.92 -1.13 -12.80
CA PHE A 266 15.64 -0.40 -11.76
C PHE A 266 14.67 0.38 -10.88
N VAL A 267 15.02 0.51 -9.60
CA VAL A 267 14.32 1.41 -8.68
C VAL A 267 15.35 2.23 -7.93
N LEU A 268 15.13 3.54 -7.90
CA LEU A 268 15.88 4.44 -7.04
C LEU A 268 15.00 4.90 -5.90
N ARG A 269 15.57 4.95 -4.71
CA ARG A 269 14.89 5.38 -3.48
C ARG A 269 15.72 6.42 -2.79
N THR A 270 15.04 7.40 -2.23
CA THR A 270 15.64 8.33 -1.30
C THR A 270 14.64 8.65 -0.21
N GLY A 271 15.14 8.90 0.99
CA GLY A 271 14.31 9.30 2.11
C GLY A 271 15.08 10.06 3.14
N VAL A 272 14.36 10.83 3.94
CA VAL A 272 14.89 11.55 5.08
C VAL A 272 13.92 11.48 6.23
N ASN A 273 14.45 11.37 7.44
CA ASN A 273 13.71 11.53 8.68
C ASN A 273 14.58 12.33 9.68
N PHE A 274 14.18 12.46 10.95
CA PHE A 274 14.95 13.24 11.92
C PHE A 274 16.24 12.58 12.41
N ASP A 275 16.46 11.30 12.10
CA ASP A 275 17.60 10.52 12.58
C ASP A 275 18.63 10.27 11.48
N TYR A 276 18.19 10.12 10.22
CA TYR A 276 19.09 9.82 9.10
C TYR A 276 18.54 10.22 7.72
N PHE A 277 19.46 10.35 6.77
CA PHE A 277 19.19 10.37 5.33
C PHE A 277 19.46 8.99 4.72
N SER A 278 18.77 8.66 3.63
CA SER A 278 18.84 7.34 3.00
C SER A 278 18.84 7.40 1.47
N LEU A 279 19.61 6.49 0.86
CA LEU A 279 19.65 6.19 -0.56
C LEU A 279 19.51 4.68 -0.79
N GLY A 280 18.55 4.29 -1.61
CA GLY A 280 18.31 2.89 -1.97
C GLY A 280 18.33 2.66 -3.47
N PHE A 281 18.75 1.46 -3.84
CA PHE A 281 18.77 0.96 -5.22
C PHE A 281 18.17 -0.44 -5.26
N SER A 282 17.32 -0.71 -6.26
CA SER A 282 16.94 -2.08 -6.62
C SER A 282 17.22 -2.39 -8.08
N TYR A 283 17.52 -3.66 -8.32
CA TYR A 283 17.56 -4.25 -9.65
C TYR A 283 16.67 -5.49 -9.73
N PHE A 284 15.79 -5.53 -10.73
CA PHE A 284 14.91 -6.66 -11.02
C PHE A 284 15.43 -7.49 -12.18
N LYS A 285 15.36 -8.81 -12.00
CA LYS A 285 15.59 -9.78 -13.05
C LYS A 285 14.43 -10.77 -13.11
N GLU A 286 13.67 -10.68 -14.18
CA GLU A 286 12.70 -11.71 -14.55
C GLU A 286 13.45 -12.95 -15.09
N LEU A 287 13.04 -14.12 -14.62
CA LEU A 287 13.54 -15.43 -14.98
C LEU A 287 12.38 -16.30 -15.52
N PRO A 288 12.68 -17.37 -16.29
CA PRO A 288 11.65 -18.29 -16.77
C PRO A 288 10.80 -18.87 -15.63
N LYS A 289 9.57 -19.29 -15.96
CA LYS A 289 8.62 -19.95 -15.03
C LYS A 289 8.04 -19.04 -13.92
N ASN A 290 7.76 -17.76 -14.23
CA ASN A 290 7.17 -16.79 -13.28
C ASN A 290 8.04 -16.59 -12.04
N LEU A 291 9.34 -16.46 -12.26
CA LEU A 291 10.34 -16.24 -11.23
C LEU A 291 10.88 -14.83 -11.38
N ARG A 292 10.89 -14.07 -10.29
CA ARG A 292 11.46 -12.73 -10.24
C ARG A 292 12.46 -12.65 -9.11
N LEU A 293 13.67 -12.20 -9.43
CA LEU A 293 14.67 -11.82 -8.45
C LEU A 293 14.73 -10.30 -8.35
N GLU A 294 14.78 -9.79 -7.12
CA GLU A 294 15.12 -8.41 -6.83
C GLU A 294 16.36 -8.39 -5.93
N PHE A 295 17.38 -7.65 -6.36
CA PHE A 295 18.49 -7.28 -5.51
C PHE A 295 18.25 -5.87 -4.99
N LEU A 296 18.32 -5.68 -3.67
CA LEU A 296 18.14 -4.39 -3.03
C LEU A 296 19.41 -4.02 -2.26
N TYR A 297 19.78 -2.76 -2.34
CA TYR A 297 20.83 -2.17 -1.52
C TYR A 297 20.33 -0.84 -0.95
N ASN A 298 20.69 -0.57 0.29
CA ASN A 298 20.43 0.69 0.97
C ASN A 298 21.69 1.18 1.69
N PHE A 299 21.93 2.48 1.58
CA PHE A 299 22.87 3.23 2.36
C PHE A 299 22.13 4.30 3.17
N SER A 300 22.35 4.35 4.48
CA SER A 300 21.85 5.43 5.31
C SER A 300 22.95 6.13 6.09
N LEU A 301 22.83 7.45 6.19
CA LEU A 301 23.77 8.33 6.87
C LEU A 301 23.06 8.91 8.11
N PRO A 302 23.43 8.50 9.33
CA PRO A 302 22.86 9.04 10.55
C PRO A 302 23.31 10.48 10.80
N PHE A 303 22.44 11.28 11.41
CA PHE A 303 22.73 12.67 11.78
C PHE A 303 23.28 12.80 13.21
N ARG A 304 22.91 11.89 14.11
CA ARG A 304 23.23 11.98 15.55
C ARG A 304 24.47 11.18 15.95
N ILE A 305 24.88 10.19 15.15
CA ILE A 305 26.04 9.33 15.43
C ILE A 305 27.16 9.73 14.47
N THR A 306 28.28 10.20 15.02
CA THR A 306 29.47 10.60 14.26
C THR A 306 30.42 9.41 14.07
N ASP A 307 31.50 9.62 13.30
CA ASP A 307 32.63 8.67 13.18
C ASP A 307 32.25 7.26 12.72
N ASN A 308 31.33 7.18 11.76
CA ASN A 308 30.96 5.97 11.05
C ASN A 308 30.97 6.21 9.53
N TYR A 309 31.07 5.13 8.77
CA TYR A 309 30.98 5.09 7.32
C TYR A 309 29.52 4.95 6.83
N GLY A 310 28.55 5.24 7.69
CA GLY A 310 27.13 5.01 7.46
C GLY A 310 26.70 3.58 7.77
N SER A 311 25.42 3.31 7.50
CA SER A 311 24.79 2.01 7.67
C SER A 311 24.48 1.41 6.31
N HIS A 312 24.77 0.11 6.15
CA HIS A 312 24.64 -0.60 4.88
C HIS A 312 23.68 -1.76 5.02
N ASN A 313 22.66 -1.84 4.16
CA ASN A 313 21.69 -2.93 4.17
C ASN A 313 21.59 -3.55 2.77
N VAL A 314 21.61 -4.87 2.67
CA VAL A 314 21.47 -5.60 1.40
C VAL A 314 20.40 -6.66 1.53
N SER A 315 19.63 -6.88 0.47
CA SER A 315 18.58 -7.91 0.45
C SER A 315 18.45 -8.54 -0.92
N ILE A 316 18.06 -9.80 -0.90
CA ILE A 316 17.61 -10.53 -2.08
C ILE A 316 16.16 -10.93 -1.82
N VAL A 317 15.29 -10.55 -2.74
CA VAL A 317 13.90 -10.99 -2.75
C VAL A 317 13.67 -11.92 -3.93
N TYR A 318 13.10 -13.08 -3.64
CA TYR A 318 12.73 -14.09 -4.62
C TYR A 318 11.21 -14.25 -4.62
N SER A 319 10.57 -13.84 -5.71
CA SER A 319 9.13 -13.97 -5.91
C SER A 319 8.83 -15.05 -6.94
N PHE A 320 7.88 -15.93 -6.63
CA PHE A 320 7.60 -17.11 -7.43
C PHE A 320 6.15 -17.56 -7.39
N GLY A 321 5.77 -18.33 -8.42
CA GLY A 321 4.42 -18.86 -8.59
C GLY A 321 3.52 -17.92 -9.38
N LYS A 322 2.25 -18.31 -9.53
CA LYS A 322 1.26 -17.47 -10.20
C LYS A 322 0.71 -16.44 -9.20
N PRO A 323 0.49 -15.19 -9.63
CA PRO A 323 -0.19 -14.22 -8.79
C PRO A 323 -1.61 -14.71 -8.49
N ILE A 324 -2.05 -14.54 -7.24
CA ILE A 324 -3.47 -14.70 -6.93
C ILE A 324 -4.25 -13.58 -7.64
N VAL A 325 -5.31 -13.96 -8.35
CA VAL A 325 -6.17 -13.01 -9.05
C VAL A 325 -7.39 -12.75 -8.17
N ASP A 326 -7.72 -11.48 -7.97
CA ASP A 326 -8.93 -11.07 -7.27
C ASP A 326 -10.12 -11.32 -8.22
N LYS A 327 -10.75 -12.50 -8.15
CA LYS A 327 -11.79 -12.93 -9.09
C LYS A 327 -12.93 -11.92 -9.24
N LYS A 328 -13.28 -11.17 -8.19
CA LYS A 328 -14.30 -10.10 -8.27
C LYS A 328 -13.86 -8.98 -9.23
N LYS A 329 -12.57 -8.61 -9.23
CA LYS A 329 -12.02 -7.62 -10.17
C LYS A 329 -11.94 -8.16 -11.59
N GLU A 330 -11.52 -9.42 -11.75
CA GLU A 330 -11.46 -10.08 -13.06
C GLU A 330 -12.84 -10.14 -13.72
N VAL A 331 -13.87 -10.55 -12.96
CA VAL A 331 -15.26 -10.58 -13.44
C VAL A 331 -15.77 -9.16 -13.77
N ILE A 332 -15.42 -8.15 -12.98
CA ILE A 332 -15.82 -6.75 -13.28
C ILE A 332 -15.09 -6.24 -14.53
N GLU A 333 -13.80 -6.48 -14.67
CA GLU A 333 -13.01 -6.06 -15.84
C GLU A 333 -13.47 -6.79 -17.11
N GLU A 334 -13.80 -8.08 -17.00
CA GLU A 334 -14.36 -8.87 -18.09
C GLU A 334 -15.77 -8.36 -18.48
N LYS A 335 -16.63 -8.07 -17.48
CA LYS A 335 -17.95 -7.42 -17.72
C LYS A 335 -17.81 -6.04 -18.39
N ILE A 336 -16.83 -5.23 -17.97
CA ILE A 336 -16.57 -3.91 -18.58
C ILE A 336 -16.08 -4.08 -20.01
N LYS A 337 -15.15 -5.02 -20.26
CA LYS A 337 -14.60 -5.27 -21.59
C LYS A 337 -15.66 -5.77 -22.57
N VAL A 338 -16.52 -6.69 -22.14
CA VAL A 338 -17.68 -7.17 -22.91
C VAL A 338 -18.63 -6.01 -23.22
N LYS A 339 -18.90 -5.13 -22.25
CA LYS A 339 -19.73 -3.94 -22.44
C LYS A 339 -19.11 -2.97 -23.46
N GLU A 340 -17.80 -2.75 -23.41
CA GLU A 340 -17.09 -1.90 -24.37
C GLU A 340 -17.05 -2.48 -25.79
N GLU A 341 -16.91 -3.80 -25.94
CA GLU A 341 -16.97 -4.49 -27.23
C GLU A 341 -18.38 -4.41 -27.84
N LEU A 342 -19.43 -4.68 -27.05
CA LEU A 342 -20.83 -4.53 -27.48
C LEU A 342 -21.15 -3.10 -27.93
N LEU A 343 -20.71 -2.10 -27.16
CA LEU A 343 -20.89 -0.69 -27.54
C LEU A 343 -20.22 -0.38 -28.89
N LYS A 344 -19.01 -0.89 -29.14
CA LYS A 344 -18.31 -0.67 -30.41
C LYS A 344 -19.02 -1.34 -31.59
N GLU A 345 -19.57 -2.54 -31.40
CA GLU A 345 -20.35 -3.22 -32.44
C GLU A 345 -21.61 -2.43 -32.78
N ILE A 346 -22.34 -1.93 -31.78
CA ILE A 346 -23.54 -1.11 -31.97
C ILE A 346 -23.22 0.19 -32.70
N PHE A 347 -22.16 0.92 -32.31
CA PHE A 347 -21.75 2.13 -33.03
C PHE A 347 -21.36 1.86 -34.50
N GLN A 348 -20.77 0.69 -34.79
CA GLN A 348 -20.44 0.31 -36.17
C GLN A 348 -21.67 -0.08 -36.98
N GLU A 349 -22.70 -0.67 -36.35
CA GLU A 349 -23.97 -0.97 -36.99
C GLU A 349 -24.77 0.31 -37.25
N GLU A 350 -24.85 1.24 -36.30
CA GLU A 350 -25.49 2.55 -36.50
C GLU A 350 -24.80 3.35 -37.63
N GLU A 351 -23.46 3.33 -37.70
CA GLU A 351 -22.75 3.96 -38.82
C GLU A 351 -23.03 3.30 -40.17
N LYS A 352 -23.27 1.99 -40.20
CA LYS A 352 -23.61 1.25 -41.42
C LYS A 352 -25.06 1.52 -41.84
N GLU A 353 -25.99 1.57 -40.89
CA GLU A 353 -27.40 1.93 -41.12
C GLU A 353 -27.51 3.38 -41.63
N GLU A 354 -26.80 4.33 -41.03
CA GLU A 354 -26.76 5.73 -41.54
C GLU A 354 -26.16 5.82 -42.96
N LYS A 355 -25.14 5.01 -43.27
CA LYS A 355 -24.53 4.98 -44.61
C LYS A 355 -25.46 4.33 -45.64
N GLN A 356 -26.28 3.36 -45.23
CA GLN A 356 -27.29 2.72 -46.09
C GLN A 356 -28.52 3.61 -46.30
N GLU A 357 -28.99 4.33 -45.28
CA GLU A 357 -30.08 5.32 -45.44
C GLU A 357 -29.67 6.48 -46.35
N LYS A 358 -28.40 6.90 -46.34
CA LYS A 358 -27.85 7.92 -47.26
C LYS A 358 -27.65 7.43 -48.70
N GLN A 359 -27.75 6.12 -48.96
CA GLN A 359 -27.55 5.52 -50.30
C GLN A 359 -28.85 5.04 -50.97
N GLN A 360 -30.01 5.16 -50.33
CA GLN A 360 -31.28 4.89 -51.01
C GLN A 360 -31.60 6.03 -52.01
N PRO A 361 -31.85 5.74 -53.30
CA PRO A 361 -32.28 6.76 -54.25
C PRO A 361 -33.66 7.28 -53.85
N ILE A 362 -33.81 8.60 -53.77
CA ILE A 362 -35.12 9.25 -53.69
C ILE A 362 -35.83 9.01 -55.03
N GLU A 363 -36.65 7.96 -55.13
CA GLU A 363 -37.65 7.84 -56.19
C GLU A 363 -38.77 8.86 -55.93
N GLN A 364 -38.77 9.95 -56.70
CA GLN A 364 -39.89 10.88 -56.76
C GLN A 364 -41.05 10.25 -57.55
N PRO A 365 -42.30 10.26 -57.05
CA PRO A 365 -43.45 10.13 -57.92
C PRO A 365 -43.69 11.47 -58.62
N LYS A 366 -43.19 11.60 -59.86
CA LYS A 366 -43.68 12.60 -60.81
C LYS A 366 -44.85 12.01 -61.58
N GLN A 367 -46.07 12.34 -61.18
CA GLN A 367 -47.24 12.50 -62.05
C GLN A 367 -48.42 12.95 -61.19
N GLU A 368 -48.71 14.25 -61.24
CA GLU A 368 -50.01 14.93 -61.01
C GLU A 368 -49.79 16.41 -60.61
N GLN A 369 -49.01 17.14 -61.42
CA GLN A 369 -49.02 18.62 -61.43
C GLN A 369 -48.77 19.09 -62.86
N GLN A 370 -49.66 18.70 -63.76
CA GLN A 370 -49.85 19.33 -65.07
C GLN A 370 -51.33 19.30 -65.40
N GLN A 371 -52.10 20.04 -64.62
CA GLN A 371 -53.39 20.62 -64.96
C GLN A 371 -53.68 21.64 -63.85
N GLU A 372 -54.25 22.79 -64.23
CA GLU A 372 -54.49 23.98 -63.38
C GLU A 372 -53.30 24.88 -63.05
N ILE A 373 -52.60 25.41 -64.06
CA ILE A 373 -52.23 26.84 -64.05
C ILE A 373 -52.29 27.35 -65.49
N GLU A 374 -53.50 27.66 -65.97
CA GLU A 374 -53.67 28.67 -67.03
C GLU A 374 -55.13 29.16 -67.04
N GLN A 375 -55.51 29.94 -66.02
CA GLN A 375 -56.59 30.93 -66.10
C GLN A 375 -56.56 31.77 -64.82
N GLU A 376 -55.88 32.92 -64.88
CA GLU A 376 -56.46 34.23 -64.54
C GLU A 376 -55.36 35.29 -64.45
N SER A 377 -55.29 36.08 -65.52
CA SER A 377 -54.71 37.41 -65.53
C SER A 377 -55.76 38.43 -65.08
N LEU A 378 -55.47 39.25 -64.07
CA LEU A 378 -55.67 40.73 -64.00
C LEU A 378 -55.55 41.22 -62.52
N GLN A 379 -54.67 42.20 -62.31
CA GLN A 379 -54.34 42.92 -61.05
C GLN A 379 -55.42 43.96 -60.62
N PRO A 380 -55.27 44.79 -59.53
CA PRO A 380 -54.33 44.80 -58.39
C PRO A 380 -54.95 45.07 -56.97
N SER A 381 -54.09 44.99 -55.93
CA SER A 381 -54.10 45.69 -54.60
C SER A 381 -55.26 45.39 -53.62
N THR A 382 -55.07 45.03 -52.35
CA THR A 382 -54.30 45.72 -51.28
C THR A 382 -54.08 44.78 -50.08
N THR A 383 -52.97 44.97 -49.38
CA THR A 383 -52.51 44.48 -48.05
C THR A 383 -53.63 44.57 -46.98
N GLU A 384 -53.89 43.62 -46.07
CA GLU A 384 -53.09 43.25 -44.88
C GLU A 384 -53.52 41.92 -44.23
N GLN A 385 -52.51 41.08 -43.95
CA GLN A 385 -52.25 40.19 -42.80
C GLN A 385 -53.42 39.63 -41.94
N GLN A 386 -53.55 38.29 -41.94
CA GLN A 386 -53.74 37.47 -40.73
C GLN A 386 -53.31 35.99 -40.94
N GLN A 387 -52.93 35.36 -39.83
CA GLN A 387 -52.03 34.20 -39.66
C GLN A 387 -52.56 32.83 -40.13
N ILE A 388 -51.65 31.96 -40.59
CA ILE A 388 -51.86 30.53 -40.89
C ILE A 388 -51.24 29.66 -39.76
N PRO A 389 -51.89 28.58 -39.28
CA PRO A 389 -51.28 27.59 -38.41
C PRO A 389 -50.69 26.42 -39.22
N ILE A 390 -49.39 26.15 -39.10
CA ILE A 390 -48.75 24.90 -39.51
C ILE A 390 -47.94 24.39 -38.31
N LYS A 391 -48.48 23.44 -37.55
CA LYS A 391 -47.76 22.84 -36.41
C LYS A 391 -48.20 21.44 -35.96
N ILE A 392 -48.90 20.68 -36.82
CA ILE A 392 -49.50 19.40 -36.40
C ILE A 392 -48.79 18.16 -37.00
N GLU A 393 -48.12 18.26 -38.16
CA GLU A 393 -47.48 17.08 -38.78
C GLU A 393 -46.05 16.78 -38.28
N GLU A 394 -45.17 17.79 -38.10
CA GLU A 394 -43.81 17.57 -37.57
C GLU A 394 -43.79 16.96 -36.16
N LYS A 395 -44.83 17.20 -35.34
CA LYS A 395 -44.88 16.68 -33.97
C LYS A 395 -45.18 15.18 -33.88
N LYS A 396 -45.80 14.56 -34.90
CA LYS A 396 -46.10 13.11 -34.89
C LYS A 396 -44.88 12.28 -35.29
N GLU A 397 -44.09 12.76 -36.26
CA GLU A 397 -42.88 12.08 -36.75
C GLU A 397 -41.74 12.08 -35.71
N ILE A 398 -41.57 13.20 -34.99
CA ILE A 398 -40.58 13.32 -33.91
C ILE A 398 -40.94 12.44 -32.71
N LYS A 399 -42.24 12.25 -32.43
CA LYS A 399 -42.71 11.36 -31.34
C LYS A 399 -42.47 9.89 -31.66
N GLY A 400 -42.75 9.45 -32.89
CA GLY A 400 -42.50 8.08 -33.33
C GLY A 400 -41.01 7.70 -33.39
N LYS A 401 -40.12 8.66 -33.70
CA LYS A 401 -38.65 8.44 -33.64
C LYS A 401 -38.11 8.38 -32.21
N LYS A 402 -38.69 9.13 -31.26
CA LYS A 402 -38.32 9.04 -29.84
C LYS A 402 -38.80 7.73 -29.20
N GLU A 403 -40.05 7.34 -29.44
CA GLU A 403 -40.59 6.06 -28.95
C GLU A 403 -39.80 4.86 -29.49
N LYS A 404 -39.43 4.86 -30.79
CA LYS A 404 -38.56 3.80 -31.34
C LYS A 404 -37.15 3.76 -30.74
N LYS A 405 -36.65 4.88 -30.22
CA LYS A 405 -35.32 4.96 -29.59
C LYS A 405 -35.37 4.48 -28.14
N GLU A 406 -36.40 4.85 -27.38
CA GLU A 406 -36.66 4.34 -26.02
C GLU A 406 -36.95 2.83 -26.03
N ILE A 407 -37.74 2.32 -27.00
CA ILE A 407 -38.03 0.89 -27.13
C ILE A 407 -36.75 0.08 -27.43
N LYS A 408 -35.83 0.62 -28.25
CA LYS A 408 -34.54 -0.02 -28.54
C LYS A 408 -33.58 0.02 -27.35
N GLU A 409 -33.61 1.07 -26.52
CA GLU A 409 -32.83 1.15 -25.27
C GLU A 409 -33.34 0.17 -24.20
N ASP A 410 -34.66 -0.01 -24.08
CA ASP A 410 -35.26 -0.97 -23.15
C ASP A 410 -35.02 -2.44 -23.56
N GLU A 411 -35.05 -2.75 -24.86
CA GLU A 411 -34.66 -4.07 -25.38
C GLU A 411 -33.16 -4.33 -25.14
N LEU A 412 -32.32 -3.31 -25.29
CA LEU A 412 -30.87 -3.39 -25.03
C LEU A 412 -30.56 -3.59 -23.54
N GLU A 413 -31.28 -2.91 -22.63
CA GLU A 413 -31.14 -3.15 -21.19
C GLU A 413 -31.57 -4.57 -20.81
N LYS A 414 -32.63 -5.09 -21.43
CA LYS A 414 -33.09 -6.47 -21.20
C LYS A 414 -32.07 -7.51 -21.70
N ASP A 415 -31.51 -7.35 -22.88
CA ASP A 415 -30.49 -8.26 -23.43
C ASP A 415 -29.20 -8.24 -22.59
N ILE A 416 -28.82 -7.09 -22.05
CA ILE A 416 -27.68 -6.95 -21.14
C ILE A 416 -27.98 -7.64 -19.82
N ILE A 417 -29.17 -7.44 -19.25
CA ILE A 417 -29.59 -8.06 -17.98
C ILE A 417 -29.70 -9.59 -18.13
N GLU A 418 -30.26 -10.09 -19.24
CA GLU A 418 -30.43 -11.53 -19.48
C GLU A 418 -29.08 -12.23 -19.67
N LYS A 419 -28.13 -11.62 -20.38
CA LYS A 419 -26.75 -12.13 -20.47
C LYS A 419 -25.99 -12.06 -19.13
N LEU A 420 -26.27 -11.05 -18.31
CA LEU A 420 -25.69 -10.95 -16.96
C LEU A 420 -26.24 -12.04 -16.02
N LEU A 421 -27.52 -12.37 -16.12
CA LEU A 421 -28.16 -13.46 -15.36
C LEU A 421 -27.64 -14.84 -15.78
N GLN A 422 -27.45 -15.09 -17.08
CA GLN A 422 -26.86 -16.35 -17.59
C GLN A 422 -25.42 -16.58 -17.14
N LEU A 423 -24.69 -15.53 -16.76
CA LEU A 423 -23.35 -15.60 -16.19
C LEU A 423 -23.35 -15.88 -14.68
N GLU A 424 -24.45 -15.56 -13.98
CA GLU A 424 -24.63 -15.88 -12.55
C GLU A 424 -25.08 -17.33 -12.34
N GLU A 425 -25.87 -17.91 -13.25
CA GLU A 425 -26.33 -19.31 -13.19
C GLU A 425 -25.26 -20.36 -13.53
N LYS A 426 -24.11 -19.93 -14.06
CA LYS A 426 -22.97 -20.82 -14.39
C LYS A 426 -21.89 -20.89 -13.30
N GLN A 427 -22.15 -20.31 -12.12
CA GLN A 427 -21.35 -20.46 -10.90
C GLN A 427 -21.99 -21.48 -9.97
#